data_AF-A0A218P1Q5-F1
#
_entry.id   AF-A0A218P1Q5-F1
#
_cell.length_a   1.000
_cell.length_b   1.000
_cell.length_c   1.000
_cell.angle_alpha   90.00
_cell.angle_beta   90.00
_cell.angle_gamma   90.00
#
_symmetry.space_group_name_H-M   'P 1'
#
loop_
_entity.id
_entity.type
_entity.pdbx_description
1 polymer ?
#
loop_
_entity_poly.entity_id
_entity_poly.type
_entity_poly.pdbx_seq_one_letter_code
_entity_poly.pdbx_strand_id
1 'polypeptide(L)'
;MSATEKVSVRFPPAIMREIDELVESGGFSSRSELIKEAVRFFLMHYESPQELWESYKLLARVRKLPSEKELEKLLEEVDRKWKRSRSS
;
A
#
# COMPACT_ATOMS: atom_id res chain seq x y z
N MET A 1 -4.85 -0.70 29.37
CA MET A 1 -3.87 0.10 28.63
C MET A 1 -3.70 -0.53 27.27
N SER A 2 -4.15 0.13 26.20
CA SER A 2 -3.97 -0.36 24.83
C SER A 2 -2.52 -0.07 24.42
N ALA A 3 -1.64 -1.07 24.48
CA ALA A 3 -0.29 -0.96 23.97
C ALA A 3 -0.34 -0.60 22.48
N THR A 4 0.26 0.53 22.10
CA THR A 4 0.36 0.94 20.70
C THR A 4 1.66 0.37 20.15
N GLU A 5 1.56 -0.55 19.19
CA GLU A 5 2.73 -1.15 18.53
C GLU A 5 3.19 -0.28 17.35
N LYS A 6 4.51 -0.12 17.19
CA LYS A 6 5.09 0.58 16.04
C LYS A 6 5.41 -0.41 14.94
N VAL A 7 4.86 -0.17 13.75
CA VAL A 7 5.13 -0.96 12.55
C VAL A 7 5.88 -0.09 11.54
N SER A 8 6.98 -0.60 10.99
CA SER A 8 7.73 0.03 9.90
C SER A 8 7.50 -0.75 8.61
N VAL A 9 7.15 -0.04 7.54
CA VAL A 9 6.86 -0.62 6.22
C VAL A 9 7.51 0.24 5.14
N ARG A 10 7.87 -0.39 4.01
CA ARG A 10 8.39 0.31 2.83
C ARG A 10 7.28 0.43 1.81
N PHE A 11 7.11 1.64 1.29
CA PHE A 11 6.20 1.92 0.20
C PHE A 11 6.97 2.41 -1.03
N PRO A 12 6.45 2.16 -2.23
CA PRO A 12 6.94 2.78 -3.46
C PRO A 12 6.86 4.31 -3.34
N PRO A 13 7.86 5.07 -3.84
CA PRO A 13 7.86 6.54 -3.73
C PRO A 13 6.61 7.20 -4.31
N ALA A 14 6.05 6.64 -5.38
CA ALA A 14 4.81 7.13 -6.00
C ALA A 14 3.61 7.05 -5.04
N ILE A 15 3.44 5.89 -4.38
CA ILE A 15 2.37 5.68 -3.41
C ILE A 15 2.56 6.59 -2.20
N MET A 16 3.80 6.76 -1.73
CA MET A 16 4.11 7.70 -0.66
C MET A 16 3.72 9.13 -1.03
N ARG A 17 3.97 9.56 -2.28
CA ARG A 17 3.57 10.89 -2.74
C ARG A 17 2.05 11.08 -2.69
N GLU A 18 1.26 10.08 -3.09
CA GLU A 18 -0.20 10.18 -3.00
C GLU A 18 -0.70 10.22 -1.55
N ILE A 19 -0.10 9.43 -0.66
CA ILE A 19 -0.38 9.50 0.77
C ILE A 19 -0.08 10.91 1.29
N ASP A 20 1.02 11.52 0.87
CA ASP A 20 1.41 12.87 1.26
C ASP A 20 0.44 13.93 0.73
N GLU A 21 0.08 13.86 -0.55
CA GLU A 21 -0.91 14.77 -1.17
C GLU A 21 -2.27 14.72 -0.44
N LEU A 22 -2.71 13.54 -0.01
CA LEU A 22 -3.97 13.37 0.74
C LEU A 22 -3.91 13.95 2.16
N VAL A 23 -2.74 13.94 2.79
CA VAL A 23 -2.52 14.57 4.09
C VAL A 23 -2.42 16.08 3.93
N GLU A 24 -1.65 16.57 2.95
CA GLU A 24 -1.43 17.99 2.69
C GLU A 24 -2.70 18.71 2.23
N SER A 25 -3.56 18.04 1.46
CA SER A 25 -4.88 18.57 1.06
C SER A 25 -5.91 18.61 2.20
N GLY A 26 -5.56 18.14 3.40
CA GLY A 26 -6.42 18.14 4.58
C GLY A 26 -7.44 16.99 4.62
N GLY A 27 -7.32 16.01 3.72
CA GLY A 27 -8.16 14.80 3.75
C GLY A 27 -7.88 13.90 4.96
N PHE A 28 -6.65 13.93 5.48
CA PHE A 28 -6.22 13.24 6.69
C PHE A 28 -5.25 14.10 7.50
N SER A 29 -5.28 13.99 8.83
CA SER A 29 -4.38 14.73 9.74
C SER A 29 -2.94 14.22 9.72
N SER A 30 -2.72 12.97 9.30
CA SER A 30 -1.39 12.36 9.20
C SER A 30 -1.40 11.10 8.34
N ARG A 31 -0.21 10.71 7.85
CA ARG A 31 0.00 9.41 7.17
C ARG A 31 -0.48 8.24 8.02
N SER A 32 -0.21 8.29 9.32
CA SER A 32 -0.61 7.26 10.28
C SER A 32 -2.12 7.16 10.42
N GLU A 33 -2.84 8.29 10.39
CA GLU A 33 -4.30 8.27 10.41
C GLU A 33 -4.86 7.61 9.14
N LEU A 34 -4.40 8.04 7.97
CA LEU A 34 -4.79 7.46 6.68
C LEU A 34 -4.57 5.94 6.67
N ILE A 35 -3.37 5.49 7.05
CA ILE A 35 -3.04 4.06 7.06
C ILE A 35 -3.93 3.29 8.05
N LYS A 36 -4.17 3.83 9.25
CA LYS A 36 -5.06 3.19 10.23
C LYS A 36 -6.47 3.05 9.69
N GLU A 37 -7.00 4.08 9.04
CA GLU A 37 -8.37 4.04 8.51
C GLU A 37 -8.49 3.11 7.31
N ALA A 38 -7.48 3.06 6.44
CA ALA A 38 -7.40 2.09 5.35
C ALA A 38 -7.40 0.63 5.88
N VAL A 39 -6.61 0.35 6.91
CA VAL A 39 -6.58 -0.98 7.56
C VAL A 39 -7.91 -1.30 8.23
N ARG A 40 -8.53 -0.32 8.90
CA ARG A 40 -9.83 -0.49 9.57
C ARG A 40 -10.93 -0.77 8.56
N PHE A 41 -11.01 0.02 7.49
CA PHE A 41 -11.93 -0.18 6.38
C PHE A 41 -11.76 -1.57 5.76
N PHE A 42 -10.50 -1.96 5.49
CA PHE A 42 -10.19 -3.29 4.99
C PHE A 42 -10.74 -4.38 5.91
N LEU A 43 -10.44 -4.34 7.21
CA LEU A 43 -10.89 -5.37 8.15
C LEU A 43 -12.41 -5.38 8.37
N MET A 44 -13.09 -4.25 8.24
CA MET A 44 -14.55 -4.15 8.41
C MET A 44 -15.34 -4.68 7.20
N HIS A 45 -14.80 -4.51 6.00
CA HIS A 45 -15.54 -4.77 4.76
C HIS A 45 -15.08 -6.02 4.01
N TYR A 46 -13.89 -6.55 4.30
CA TYR A 46 -13.49 -7.85 3.75
C TYR A 46 -14.07 -8.98 4.61
N GLU A 47 -14.98 -9.77 4.03
CA GLU A 47 -15.66 -10.88 4.71
C GLU A 47 -14.70 -11.98 5.18
N SER A 48 -13.57 -12.17 4.49
CA SER A 48 -12.53 -13.15 4.85
C SER A 48 -11.11 -12.63 4.54
N PRO A 49 -10.52 -11.81 5.42
CA PRO A 49 -9.14 -11.32 5.26
C PRO A 49 -8.12 -12.46 5.11
N GLN A 50 -8.40 -13.61 5.72
CA GLN A 50 -7.57 -14.82 5.66
C GLN A 50 -7.55 -15.40 4.25
N GLU A 51 -8.69 -15.49 3.57
CA GLU A 51 -8.75 -15.97 2.18
C GLU A 51 -8.02 -15.05 1.21
N LEU A 52 -8.10 -13.73 1.41
CA LEU A 52 -7.31 -12.78 0.62
C LEU A 52 -5.82 -12.99 0.86
N TRP A 53 -5.42 -13.24 2.12
CA TRP A 53 -4.03 -13.51 2.47
C TRP A 53 -3.52 -14.83 1.88
N GLU A 54 -4.32 -15.89 1.90
CA GLU A 54 -3.99 -17.16 1.22
C GLU A 54 -3.88 -16.97 -0.30
N SER A 55 -4.80 -16.21 -0.89
CA SER A 55 -4.77 -15.87 -2.32
C SER A 55 -3.52 -15.06 -2.65
N TYR A 56 -3.14 -14.10 -1.82
CA TYR A 56 -1.89 -13.35 -1.97
C TYR A 56 -0.67 -14.27 -1.87
N LYS A 57 -0.62 -15.18 -0.89
CA LYS A 57 0.49 -16.14 -0.75
C LYS A 57 0.59 -17.10 -1.93
N LEU A 58 -0.53 -17.57 -2.47
CA LEU A 58 -0.57 -18.39 -3.68
C LEU A 58 -0.07 -17.61 -4.89
N LEU A 59 -0.56 -16.38 -5.08
CA LEU A 59 -0.07 -15.49 -6.13
C LEU A 59 1.41 -15.16 -5.98
N ALA A 60 1.90 -14.99 -4.74
CA ALA A 60 3.30 -14.74 -4.42
C ALA A 60 4.19 -15.98 -4.51
N ARG A 61 3.62 -17.20 -4.53
CA ARG A 61 4.34 -18.45 -4.84
C ARG A 61 4.45 -18.68 -6.35
N VAL A 62 3.39 -18.37 -7.09
CA VAL A 62 3.35 -18.50 -8.56
C VAL A 62 4.15 -17.39 -9.23
N ARG A 63 4.08 -16.16 -8.71
CA ARG A 63 4.98 -15.06 -9.03
C ARG A 63 6.23 -15.26 -8.18
N LYS A 64 7.31 -15.87 -8.69
CA LYS A 64 8.64 -15.79 -8.04
C LYS A 64 8.79 -14.37 -7.49
N LEU A 65 8.81 -14.23 -6.16
CA LEU A 65 8.87 -12.92 -5.53
C LEU A 65 10.05 -12.17 -6.15
N PRO A 66 9.81 -11.01 -6.78
CA PRO A 66 10.88 -10.26 -7.41
C PRO A 66 11.92 -9.98 -6.34
N SER A 67 13.19 -10.22 -6.66
CA SER A 67 14.29 -9.73 -5.82
C SER A 67 14.09 -8.24 -5.53
N GLU A 68 14.65 -7.72 -4.44
CA GLU A 68 14.48 -6.31 -4.05
C GLU A 68 14.70 -5.33 -5.22
N LYS A 69 15.66 -5.67 -6.10
CA LYS A 69 15.99 -4.93 -7.33
C LYS A 69 14.94 -5.05 -8.44
N GLU A 70 14.30 -6.21 -8.58
CA GLU A 70 13.18 -6.39 -9.51
C GLU A 70 11.89 -5.76 -8.97
N LEU A 71 11.71 -5.77 -7.65
CA LEU A 71 10.63 -5.06 -6.99
C LEU A 71 10.76 -3.57 -7.26
N GLU A 72 11.95 -3.00 -7.06
CA GLU A 72 12.25 -1.59 -7.35
C GLU A 72 11.94 -1.22 -8.81
N LYS A 73 12.35 -2.04 -9.78
CA LYS A 73 12.00 -1.85 -11.20
C LYS A 73 10.50 -1.92 -11.47
N LEU A 74 9.80 -2.88 -10.86
CA LEU A 74 8.35 -3.00 -11.00
C LEU A 74 7.65 -1.76 -10.43
N LEU A 75 8.12 -1.25 -9.31
CA LEU A 75 7.60 -0.03 -8.69
C LEU A 75 7.85 1.22 -9.55
N GLU A 76 9.02 1.33 -10.19
CA GLU A 76 9.30 2.38 -11.17
C GLU A 76 8.39 2.28 -12.42
N GLU A 77 8.12 1.07 -12.90
CA GLU A 77 7.21 0.86 -14.03
C GLU A 77 5.77 1.24 -13.70
N VAL A 78 5.30 0.90 -12.50
CA VAL A 78 3.99 1.30 -11.99
C VAL A 78 3.91 2.83 -11.90
N ASP A 79 4.91 3.50 -11.31
CA ASP A 79 4.97 4.97 -11.23
C ASP A 79 4.91 5.62 -12.62
N ARG A 80 5.65 5.09 -13.60
CA ARG A 80 5.61 5.58 -14.99
C ARG A 80 4.23 5.42 -15.63
N LYS A 81 3.59 4.25 -15.48
CA LYS A 81 2.26 4.00 -16.07
C LYS A 81 1.23 4.94 -15.46
N TRP A 82 1.32 5.16 -14.16
CA TRP A 82 0.42 6.02 -13.41
C TRP A 82 0.57 7.51 -13.77
N LYS A 83 1.80 8.00 -13.95
CA LYS A 83 2.05 9.36 -14.46
C LYS A 83 1.41 9.59 -15.83
N ARG A 84 1.45 8.59 -16.72
CA ARG A 84 0.83 8.69 -18.06
C ARG A 84 -0.69 8.77 -18.00
N SER A 85 -1.36 8.03 -17.11
CA SER A 85 -2.83 8.01 -17.01
C SER A 85 -3.43 9.30 -16.45
N ARG A 86 -2.64 10.20 -15.86
CA ARG A 86 -3.10 11.48 -15.30
C ARG A 86 -2.65 12.71 -16.11
N SER A 87 -1.98 12.48 -17.24
CA SER A 87 -1.50 13.52 -18.16
C SER A 87 -2.36 13.59 -19.44
N SER A 88 -3.50 12.90 -19.48
CA SER A 88 -4.51 12.91 -20.56
C SER A 88 -5.81 13.51 -20.06
#